data_AF-A0A2P4P1Y0-F1
#
_entry.id   AF-A0A2P4P1Y0-F1
#
_cell.length_a   1.000
_cell.length_b   1.000
_cell.length_c   1.000
_cell.angle_alpha   90.00
_cell.angle_beta   90.00
_cell.angle_gamma   90.00
#
_symmetry.space_group_name_H-M   'P 1'
#
loop_
_entity.id
_entity.type
_entity.pdbx_description
1 polymer ?
#
loop_
_entity_poly.entity_id
_entity_poly.type
_entity_poly.pdbx_seq_one_letter_code
_entity_poly.pdbx_strand_id
1 'polypeptide(L)'
;MGSVLSSDQTKVSTYEDIHATMKLIRENDAVANQIRGFIIKIPISKIPPVIIAAIPTKGNTKADKISQLLLDIINMTACAEINLLSIGADGAISEMKAQEK
;
A
#
# COMPACT_ATOMS: atom_id res chain seq x y z
N MET A 1 0.16 -8.22 -9.82
CA MET A 1 -1.25 -8.42 -10.26
C MET A 1 -2.10 -7.38 -9.53
N GLY A 2 -3.07 -6.73 -10.19
CA GLY A 2 -3.98 -5.76 -9.55
C GLY A 2 -5.03 -6.43 -8.66
N SER A 3 -4.60 -7.12 -7.61
CA SER A 3 -5.44 -7.94 -6.73
C SER A 3 -5.17 -7.63 -5.26
N VAL A 4 -6.18 -7.80 -4.42
CA VAL A 4 -6.06 -7.69 -2.95
C VAL A 4 -5.57 -8.99 -2.30
N LEU A 5 -5.40 -10.07 -3.07
CA LEU A 5 -4.78 -11.31 -2.59
C LEU A 5 -3.29 -11.10 -2.27
N SER A 6 -2.73 -11.95 -1.42
CA SER A 6 -1.32 -11.85 -1.04
C SER A 6 -0.37 -12.11 -2.21
N SER A 7 0.89 -11.68 -2.07
CA SER A 7 1.92 -11.97 -3.06
C SER A 7 2.12 -13.47 -3.26
N ASP A 8 1.99 -14.28 -2.20
CA ASP A 8 2.13 -15.73 -2.27
C ASP A 8 1.00 -16.38 -3.07
N GLN A 9 -0.23 -15.89 -2.90
CA GLN A 9 -1.41 -16.36 -3.64
C GLN A 9 -1.41 -15.93 -5.11
N THR A 10 -0.69 -14.85 -5.44
CA THR A 10 -0.66 -14.27 -6.79
C THR A 10 0.68 -14.43 -7.49
N LYS A 11 1.54 -15.29 -6.96
CA LYS A 11 2.85 -15.59 -7.53
C LYS A 11 2.66 -16.32 -8.87
N VAL A 12 3.27 -15.77 -9.91
CA VAL A 12 3.29 -16.33 -11.26
C VAL A 12 4.74 -16.63 -11.59
N SER A 13 5.06 -17.89 -11.91
CA SER A 13 6.42 -18.31 -12.29
C SER A 13 6.48 -18.78 -13.74
N THR A 14 5.36 -19.26 -14.26
CA THR A 14 5.21 -19.75 -15.64
C THR A 14 4.05 -19.07 -16.35
N TYR A 15 3.95 -19.27 -17.66
CA TYR A 15 2.83 -18.74 -18.46
C TYR A 15 1.47 -19.34 -18.03
N GLU A 16 1.42 -20.63 -17.74
CA GLU A 16 0.17 -21.30 -17.32
C GLU A 16 -0.35 -20.78 -15.97
N ASP A 17 0.57 -20.40 -15.07
CA ASP A 17 0.20 -19.79 -13.79
C ASP A 17 -0.59 -18.49 -13.99
N ILE A 18 -0.33 -17.72 -15.06
CA ILE A 18 -1.04 -16.46 -15.32
C ILE A 18 -2.54 -16.72 -15.41
N HIS A 19 -2.95 -17.71 -16.20
CA HIS A 19 -4.37 -18.02 -16.39
C HIS A 19 -5.01 -18.56 -15.11
N ALA A 20 -4.31 -19.43 -14.38
CA ALA A 20 -4.78 -19.97 -13.11
C ALA A 20 -4.95 -18.87 -12.05
N THR A 21 -3.96 -17.99 -11.91
CA THR A 21 -4.01 -16.86 -10.96
C THR A 21 -5.07 -15.85 -11.36
N MET A 22 -5.22 -15.52 -12.65
CA MET A 22 -6.28 -14.61 -13.11
C MET A 22 -7.68 -15.17 -12.82
N LYS A 23 -7.87 -16.48 -13.00
CA LYS A 23 -9.12 -17.16 -12.66
C LYS A 23 -9.38 -17.09 -11.15
N LEU A 24 -8.39 -17.42 -10.32
CA LEU A 24 -8.47 -17.32 -8.86
C LEU A 24 -8.89 -15.90 -8.40
N ILE A 25 -8.27 -14.86 -8.96
CA ILE A 25 -8.59 -13.46 -8.63
C ILE A 25 -10.04 -13.14 -8.97
N ARG A 26 -10.53 -13.56 -10.14
CA ARG A 26 -11.91 -13.30 -10.58
C ARG A 26 -12.93 -14.06 -9.74
N GLU A 27 -12.67 -15.34 -9.45
CA GLU A 27 -13.58 -16.19 -8.66
C GLU A 27 -13.73 -15.70 -7.22
N ASN A 28 -12.69 -15.08 -6.65
CA ASN A 28 -12.71 -14.52 -5.31
C ASN A 28 -13.16 -13.05 -5.25
N ASP A 29 -13.63 -12.45 -6.35
CA ASP A 29 -13.86 -11.00 -6.49
C ASP A 29 -12.69 -10.18 -5.90
N ALA A 30 -11.45 -10.58 -6.17
CA ALA A 30 -10.28 -10.00 -5.53
C ALA A 30 -9.60 -8.90 -6.36
N VAL A 31 -10.20 -8.49 -7.48
CA VAL A 31 -9.66 -7.40 -8.31
C VAL A 31 -9.67 -6.10 -7.50
N ALA A 32 -8.51 -5.47 -7.38
CA ALA A 32 -8.39 -4.19 -6.69
C ALA A 32 -9.02 -3.06 -7.53
N ASN A 33 -9.70 -2.12 -6.87
CA ASN A 33 -10.27 -0.94 -7.51
C ASN A 33 -9.49 0.35 -7.18
N GLN A 34 -8.62 0.29 -6.17
CA GLN A 34 -7.83 1.40 -5.67
C GLN A 34 -6.45 0.92 -5.27
N ILE A 35 -5.48 1.83 -5.25
CA ILE A 35 -4.14 1.58 -4.73
C ILE A 35 -3.90 2.59 -3.61
N ARG A 36 -3.53 2.10 -2.43
CA ARG A 36 -3.03 2.92 -1.34
C ARG A 36 -1.53 3.12 -1.54
N GLY A 37 -1.15 4.32 -1.97
CA GLY A 37 0.23 4.69 -2.19
C GLY A 37 0.84 5.36 -0.96
N PHE A 38 2.01 4.90 -0.53
CA PHE A 38 2.85 5.62 0.43
C PHE A 38 4.02 6.25 -0.30
N ILE A 39 4.20 7.55 -0.09
CA ILE A 39 5.12 8.38 -0.85
C ILE A 39 6.09 9.05 0.12
N ILE A 40 7.39 8.88 -0.11
CA ILE A 40 8.42 9.65 0.58
C ILE A 40 8.81 10.85 -0.28
N LYS A 41 8.83 12.02 0.34
CA LYS A 41 9.32 13.26 -0.25
C LYS A 41 10.53 13.76 0.54
N ILE A 42 11.66 13.88 -0.13
CA ILE A 42 12.81 14.59 0.42
C ILE A 42 12.46 16.09 0.44
N PRO A 43 12.59 16.80 1.58
CA PRO A 43 12.20 18.21 1.73
C PRO A 43 13.24 19.16 1.09
N ILE A 44 13.68 18.82 -0.12
CA ILE A 44 14.57 19.61 -0.96
C ILE A 44 13.83 19.92 -2.26
N SER A 45 13.92 21.17 -2.69
CA SER A 45 13.32 21.60 -3.95
C SER A 45 13.85 20.76 -5.13
N LYS A 46 12.99 20.49 -6.12
CA LYS A 46 13.32 19.78 -7.37
C LYS A 46 13.61 18.27 -7.29
N ILE A 47 13.62 17.64 -6.11
CA ILE A 47 13.66 16.17 -6.02
C ILE A 47 12.23 15.63 -6.14
N PRO A 48 11.88 14.79 -7.12
CA PRO A 48 10.53 14.22 -7.21
C PRO A 48 10.23 13.29 -6.03
N PRO A 49 8.97 13.20 -5.58
CA PRO A 49 8.56 12.19 -4.59
C PRO A 49 8.79 10.77 -5.12
N VAL A 50 9.06 9.83 -4.21
CA VAL A 50 9.24 8.40 -4.53
C VAL A 50 8.15 7.58 -3.85
N ILE A 51 7.48 6.72 -4.61
CA ILE A 51 6.52 5.75 -4.05
C ILE A 51 7.32 4.62 -3.41
N ILE A 52 7.12 4.39 -2.12
CA ILE A 52 7.79 3.32 -1.37
C ILE A 52 6.92 2.07 -1.19
N ALA A 53 5.60 2.25 -1.24
CA ALA A 53 4.66 1.13 -1.21
C ALA A 53 3.41 1.49 -2.01
N ALA A 54 2.89 0.50 -2.74
CA ALA A 54 1.65 0.58 -3.49
C ALA A 54 0.83 -0.67 -3.15
N ILE A 55 -0.16 -0.51 -2.27
CA ILE A 55 -0.96 -1.61 -1.75
C ILE A 55 -2.30 -1.62 -2.48
N PRO A 56 -2.62 -2.65 -3.28
CA PRO A 56 -3.93 -2.77 -3.91
C PRO A 56 -5.02 -2.97 -2.86
N THR A 57 -6.15 -2.28 -3.00
CA THR A 57 -7.29 -2.36 -2.09
C THR A 57 -8.61 -2.36 -2.84
N LYS A 58 -9.70 -2.69 -2.13
CA LYS A 58 -11.08 -2.48 -2.57
C LYS A 58 -11.65 -1.11 -2.15
N GLY A 59 -10.81 -0.22 -1.60
CA GLY A 59 -11.23 1.08 -1.07
C GLY A 59 -11.98 1.02 0.26
N ASN A 60 -12.01 -0.14 0.91
CA ASN A 60 -12.71 -0.39 2.18
C ASN A 60 -11.75 -0.59 3.36
N THR A 61 -10.49 -0.15 3.22
CA THR A 61 -9.49 -0.25 4.29
C THR A 61 -9.92 0.59 5.49
N LYS A 62 -10.01 -0.03 6.67
CA LYS A 62 -10.39 0.64 7.92
C LYS A 62 -9.24 1.48 8.48
N ALA A 63 -9.58 2.53 9.23
CA ALA A 63 -8.62 3.42 9.89
C ALA A 63 -7.58 2.66 10.75
N ASP A 64 -7.98 1.61 11.48
CA ASP A 64 -7.06 0.79 12.28
C ASP A 64 -5.95 0.15 11.44
N LYS A 65 -6.31 -0.41 10.28
CA LYS A 65 -5.34 -1.03 9.37
C LYS A 65 -4.43 0.02 8.75
N ILE A 66 -4.95 1.21 8.45
CA ILE A 66 -4.14 2.31 7.92
C ILE A 66 -3.16 2.80 8.99
N SER A 67 -3.60 2.96 10.23
CA SER A 67 -2.76 3.35 11.37
C SER A 67 -1.64 2.34 11.59
N GLN A 68 -1.93 1.04 11.55
CA GLN A 68 -0.90 0.00 11.65
C GLN A 68 0.12 0.09 10.51
N LEU A 69 -0.32 0.30 9.27
CA LEU A 69 0.60 0.49 8.14
C LEU A 69 1.49 1.73 8.32
N LEU A 70 0.95 2.82 8.88
CA LEU A 70 1.74 4.01 9.19
C LEU A 70 2.81 3.72 10.26
N LEU A 71 2.46 2.99 11.32
CA LEU A 71 3.41 2.56 12.35
C LEU A 71 4.50 1.65 11.77
N ASP A 72 4.14 0.71 10.91
CA ASP A 72 5.10 -0.18 10.24
C ASP A 72 6.09 0.64 9.39
N ILE A 73 5.60 1.67 8.68
CA ILE A 73 6.46 2.58 7.91
C ILE A 73 7.38 3.40 8.82
N ILE A 74 6.88 3.93 9.93
CA ILE A 74 7.71 4.65 10.91
C ILE A 74 8.86 3.75 11.41
N ASN A 75 8.53 2.52 11.80
CA ASN A 75 9.53 1.55 12.24
C ASN A 75 10.54 1.22 11.15
N MET A 76 10.09 1.01 9.90
CA MET A 76 10.98 0.78 8.76
C MET A 76 11.90 1.97 8.50
N THR A 77 11.39 3.22 8.58
CA THR A 77 12.23 4.41 8.41
C THR A 77 13.27 4.53 9.51
N ALA A 78 12.93 4.18 10.76
CA ALA A 78 13.88 4.15 11.86
C ALA A 78 14.98 3.08 11.64
N CYS A 79 14.60 1.85 11.25
CA CYS A 79 15.54 0.79 10.92
C CYS A 79 16.46 1.14 9.74
N ALA A 80 15.98 1.94 8.79
CA ALA A 80 16.73 2.40 7.63
C ALA A 80 17.54 3.68 7.89
N GLU A 81 17.55 4.19 9.12
CA GLU A 81 18.21 5.46 9.49
C GLU A 81 17.72 6.68 8.68
N ILE A 82 16.46 6.64 8.25
CA ILE A 82 15.79 7.75 7.56
C ILE A 82 15.09 8.61 8.59
N ASN A 83 15.56 9.86 8.74
CA ASN A 83 14.93 10.85 9.61
C ASN A 83 13.58 11.30 9.02
N LEU A 84 12.50 10.76 9.58
CA LEU A 84 11.14 11.15 9.23
C LEU A 84 10.76 12.46 9.91
N LEU A 85 10.51 13.51 9.12
CA LEU A 85 10.14 14.84 9.63
C LEU A 85 8.63 14.97 9.88
N SER A 86 7.82 14.45 8.96
CA SER A 86 6.36 14.55 9.04
C SER A 86 5.68 13.50 8.17
N ILE A 87 4.41 13.25 8.48
CA ILE A 87 3.50 12.41 7.70
C ILE A 87 2.27 13.24 7.34
N GLY A 88 1.81 13.13 6.10
CA GLY A 88 0.57 13.73 5.62
C GLY A 88 -0.28 12.70 4.89
N ALA A 89 -1.58 12.95 4.85
CA ALA A 89 -2.59 12.15 4.14
C ALA A 89 -3.28 13.01 3.06
N ASP A 90 -4.06 12.39 2.18
CA ASP A 90 -4.78 13.10 1.12
C ASP A 90 -6.10 13.75 1.59
N GLY A 91 -6.44 13.55 2.86
CA GLY A 91 -7.66 14.07 3.49
C GLY A 91 -8.85 13.11 3.42
N ALA A 92 -8.69 11.87 2.95
CA ALA A 92 -9.72 10.86 3.07
C ALA A 92 -10.09 10.61 4.55
N ILE A 93 -11.40 10.51 4.85
CA ILE A 93 -11.90 10.35 6.23
C ILE A 93 -11.25 9.16 6.95
N SER A 94 -10.99 8.06 6.23
CA SER A 94 -10.34 6.87 6.79
C SER A 94 -8.88 7.12 7.19
N GLU A 95 -8.18 8.00 6.48
CA GLU A 95 -6.79 8.39 6.75
C GLU A 95 -6.70 9.40 7.88
N MET A 96 -7.61 10.38 7.91
CA MET A 96 -7.71 11.33 9.02
C MET A 96 -7.91 10.60 10.35
N LYS A 97 -8.88 9.68 10.40
CA LYS A 97 -9.14 8.84 11.58
C LYS A 97 -7.99 7.90 11.94
N ALA A 98 -7.11 7.58 10.98
CA ALA A 98 -5.95 6.74 11.24
C ALA A 98 -4.81 7.51 11.91
N GLN A 99 -4.75 8.84 11.70
CA GLN A 99 -3.76 9.74 12.30
C GLN A 99 -4.18 10.26 13.68
N GLU A 100 -5.45 10.11 14.05
CA GLU A 100 -5.99 10.43 15.39
C GLU A 100 -5.75 9.33 16.43
N LYS A 101 -5.18 8.19 16.01
CA LYS A 101 -4.92 7.01 16.84
C LYS A 101 -3.47 6.99 17.30
#